data_AF-A0A0D7AK46-F1
#
_entry.id   AF-A0A0D7AK46-F1
#
_cell.length_a   1.000
_cell.length_b   1.000
_cell.length_c   1.000
_cell.angle_alpha   90.00
_cell.angle_beta   90.00
_cell.angle_gamma   90.00
#
_symmetry.space_group_name_H-M   'P 1'
#
loop_
_entity.id
_entity.type
_entity.pdbx_description
1 polymer ?
#
loop_
_entity_poly.entity_id
_entity_poly.type
_entity_poly.pdbx_seq_one_letter_code
_entity_poly.pdbx_strand_id
1 'polypeptide(L)' 'LGKFKFQKVVENLEGLIIQCLFVLAKANLAGTGICLQHHIFHAISNCSKAIHMMLDKYNVLAPIQKSLC' A
#
# COMPACT_ATOMS: atom_id res chain seq x y z
N LEU A 1 12.40 -11.04 -17.91
CA LEU A 1 12.29 -9.73 -17.22
C LEU A 1 10.89 -9.43 -16.66
N GLY A 2 9.79 -9.75 -17.36
CA GLY A 2 8.42 -9.40 -16.91
C GLY A 2 7.98 -10.06 -15.60
N LYS A 3 8.27 -11.36 -15.42
CA LYS A 3 7.88 -12.15 -14.23
C LYS A 3 8.44 -11.59 -12.92
N PHE A 4 9.72 -11.23 -12.90
CA PHE A 4 10.36 -10.62 -11.72
C PHE A 4 9.77 -9.25 -11.37
N LYS A 5 9.46 -8.42 -12.39
CA LYS A 5 8.83 -7.12 -12.18
C LYS A 5 7.43 -7.27 -11.59
N PHE A 6 6.63 -8.20 -12.12
CA PHE A 6 5.30 -8.47 -11.58
C PHE A 6 5.37 -8.95 -10.13
N GLN A 7 6.23 -9.92 -9.83
CA GLN A 7 6.41 -10.41 -8.47
C GLN A 7 6.85 -9.31 -7.49
N LYS A 8 7.80 -8.47 -7.89
CA LYS A 8 8.23 -7.31 -7.08
C LYS A 8 7.08 -6.35 -6.79
N VAL A 9 6.21 -6.14 -7.77
CA VAL A 9 5.04 -5.28 -7.61
C VAL A 9 4.03 -5.87 -6.63
N VAL A 10 3.81 -7.19 -6.67
CA VAL A 10 2.95 -7.90 -5.72
C VAL A 10 3.52 -7.82 -4.29
N GLU A 11 4.80 -8.15 -4.10
CA GLU A 11 5.47 -8.07 -2.80
C GLU A 11 5.40 -6.65 -2.19
N ASN A 12 5.62 -5.63 -3.02
CA ASN A 12 5.52 -4.24 -2.60
C ASN A 12 4.08 -3.86 -2.20
N LEU A 13 3.08 -4.36 -2.94
CA LEU A 13 1.68 -4.10 -2.65
C LEU A 13 1.27 -4.73 -1.31
N GLU A 14 1.68 -5.98 -1.06
CA GLU A 14 1.46 -6.66 0.22
C GLU A 14 2.09 -5.91 1.40
N GLY A 15 3.36 -5.49 1.25
CA GLY A 15 4.05 -4.70 2.28
C GLY A 15 3.35 -3.38 2.60
N LEU A 16 2.85 -2.67 1.58
CA LEU A 16 2.09 -1.42 1.77
C LEU A 16 0.75 -1.65 2.47
N ILE A 17 0.05 -2.75 2.16
CA ILE A 17 -1.20 -3.11 2.83
C ILE A 17 -0.96 -3.40 4.31
N ILE A 18 0.07 -4.19 4.64
CA ILE A 18 0.44 -4.51 6.03
C ILE A 18 0.80 -3.23 6.79
N GLN A 19 1.59 -2.35 6.18
CA GLN A 19 1.95 -1.06 6.78
C GLN A 19 0.71 -0.19 7.03
N CYS A 20 -0.23 -0.13 6.08
CA CYS A 20 -1.47 0.63 6.22
C CYS A 20 -2.35 0.08 7.36
N LEU A 21 -2.51 -1.23 7.45
CA LEU A 21 -3.24 -1.89 8.54
C LEU A 21 -2.63 -1.55 9.91
N PHE A 22 -1.31 -1.47 10.01
CA PHE A 22 -0.63 -1.11 11.25
C PHE A 22 -0.88 0.35 11.65
N VAL A 23 -0.93 1.27 10.68
CA VAL A 23 -1.28 2.68 10.92
C VAL A 23 -2.75 2.81 11.35
N LEU A 24 -3.67 2.10 10.66
CA LEU A 24 -5.09 2.08 11.00
C LEU A 24 -5.34 1.50 12.40
N ALA A 25 -4.63 0.45 12.78
CA ALA A 25 -4.71 -0.12 14.13
C ALA A 25 -4.33 0.91 15.21
N LYS A 26 -3.41 1.82 14.92
CA LYS A 26 -3.03 2.93 15.83
C LYS A 26 -4.05 4.06 15.84
N ALA A 27 -4.88 4.21 14.81
CA ALA A 27 -5.89 5.26 14.71
C ALA A 27 -7.04 5.09 15.71
N ASN A 28 -7.29 3.86 16.15
CA ASN A 28 -8.33 3.53 17.13
C ASN A 28 -7.89 3.72 18.60
N LEU A 29 -6.68 4.23 18.85
CA LEU A 29 -6.20 4.49 20.21
C LEU A 29 -6.83 5.77 20.76
N ALA A 30 -7.90 5.62 21.54
CA ALA A 30 -8.51 6.68 22.32
C ALA A 30 -7.49 7.33 23.27
N GLY A 31 -7.41 8.67 23.28
CA GLY A 31 -6.50 9.45 24.14
C GLY A 31 -5.27 10.05 23.46
N THR A 32 -5.15 9.95 22.13
CA THR A 32 -4.07 10.61 21.38
C THR A 32 -4.40 12.09 21.17
N GLY A 33 -3.48 13.00 21.53
CA GLY A 33 -3.67 14.44 21.34
C GLY A 33 -3.82 14.83 19.86
N ILE A 34 -4.41 16.01 19.59
CA ILE A 34 -4.75 16.51 18.23
C ILE A 34 -3.58 16.41 17.23
N CYS A 35 -2.35 16.69 17.66
CA CYS A 35 -1.17 16.58 16.80
C CYS A 35 -0.92 15.13 16.33
N LEU A 36 -1.04 14.17 17.24
CA LEU A 36 -0.84 12.75 16.92
C LEU A 36 -1.96 12.24 16.00
N GLN A 37 -3.19 12.68 16.22
CA GLN A 37 -4.32 12.37 15.34
C GLN A 37 -4.08 12.88 13.90
N HIS A 38 -3.59 14.11 13.73
CA HIS A 38 -3.21 14.64 12.41
C HIS A 38 -2.10 13.81 11.75
N HIS A 39 -1.07 13.41 12.50
CA HIS A 39 -0.01 12.55 11.97
C HIS A 39 -0.54 11.19 11.50
N ILE A 40 -1.46 10.59 12.26
CA ILE A 40 -2.10 9.33 11.88
C ILE A 40 -2.92 9.51 10.60
N PHE A 41 -3.77 10.54 10.51
CA PHE A 41 -4.54 10.82 9.29
C PHE A 41 -3.65 11.05 8.07
N HIS A 42 -2.56 11.81 8.23
CA HIS A 42 -1.59 12.02 7.16
C HIS A 42 -0.92 10.71 6.74
N ALA A 43 -0.54 9.86 7.71
CA ALA A 43 0.02 8.54 7.43
C ALA A 43 -0.96 7.64 6.66
N ILE A 44 -2.24 7.61 7.04
CA ILE A 44 -3.29 6.87 6.32
C ILE A 44 -3.43 7.37 4.87
N SER A 45 -3.49 8.69 4.68
CA SER A 45 -3.54 9.30 3.34
C SER A 45 -2.33 8.90 2.49
N ASN A 46 -1.12 8.90 3.07
CA ASN A 46 0.09 8.52 2.35
C ASN A 46 0.11 7.02 1.99
N CYS A 47 -0.35 6.15 2.90
CA CYS A 47 -0.54 4.73 2.59
C CYS A 47 -1.53 4.53 1.44
N SER A 48 -2.66 5.23 1.44
CA SER A 48 -3.65 5.16 0.34
C SER A 48 -3.03 5.57 -1.00
N LYS A 49 -2.32 6.69 -1.07
CA LYS A 49 -1.61 7.13 -2.29
C LYS A 49 -0.59 6.11 -2.78
N ALA A 50 0.19 5.53 -1.86
CA ALA A 50 1.19 4.53 -2.18
C ALA A 50 0.54 3.25 -2.75
N ILE A 51 -0.57 2.79 -2.15
CA ILE A 51 -1.34 1.65 -2.63
C ILE A 51 -1.89 1.92 -4.03
N HIS A 52 -2.49 3.09 -4.28
CA HIS A 52 -2.97 3.47 -5.61
C HIS A 52 -1.86 3.44 -6.66
N MET A 53 -0.72 4.07 -6.40
CA MET A 53 0.42 4.05 -7.32
C MET A 53 0.93 2.63 -7.59
N MET A 54 0.89 1.74 -6.58
CA MET A 54 1.33 0.36 -6.73
C MET A 54 0.31 -0.49 -7.52
N LEU A 55 -0.98 -0.25 -7.31
CA LEU A 55 -2.07 -0.85 -8.08
C LEU A 55 -2.00 -0.46 -9.55
N ASP A 56 -1.69 0.80 -9.88
CA ASP A 56 -1.52 1.23 -11.26
C ASP A 56 -0.43 0.42 -11.96
N LYS A 57 0.71 0.21 -11.29
CA LYS A 57 1.81 -0.64 -11.80
C LYS A 57 1.41 -2.11 -11.89
N TYR A 58 0.63 -2.62 -10.94
CA TYR A 58 0.10 -3.98 -10.98
C TYR A 58 -0.81 -4.17 -12.19
N ASN A 59 -1.74 -3.24 -12.43
CA ASN A 59 -2.70 -3.30 -13.52
C ASN A 59 -2.03 -3.27 -14.90
N VAL A 60 -0.87 -2.62 -15.03
CA VAL A 60 -0.06 -2.67 -16.26
C VAL A 60 0.65 -4.02 -16.42
N LEU A 61 1.16 -4.60 -15.33
CA LEU A 61 1.98 -5.82 -15.39
C LEU A 61 1.16 -7.12 -15.36
N ALA A 62 -0.03 -7.13 -14.75
CA ALA A 62 -0.86 -8.33 -14.60
C ALA A 62 -1.30 -8.94 -15.94
N PRO A 63 -1.75 -8.16 -16.96
CA PRO A 63 -2.09 -8.71 -18.27
C PRO A 63 -0.87 -9.32 -18.97
N ILE A 64 0.30 -8.70 -18.83
CA ILE A 64 1.56 -9.17 -19.40
C ILE A 64 1.94 -10.51 -18.75
N GLN A 65 1.87 -10.60 -17.42
CA GLN A 65 2.12 -11.85 -16.70
C GLN A 65 1.12 -12.95 -17.08
N LYS A 66 -0.17 -12.63 -17.26
CA LYS A 66 -1.20 -13.59 -17.68
C LYS A 66 -0.92 -14.16 -19.07
N SER A 67 -0.41 -13.35 -20.00
CA SER A 67 -0.03 -13.82 -21.36
C SER A 67 1.25 -14.66 -21.41
N LEU A 68 2.04 -14.67 -20.32
CA LEU A 68 3.29 -15.42 -20.19
C LEU A 68 3.12 -16.78 -19.50
N CYS A 69 1.92 -17.10 -19.00
CA CYS A 69 1.54 -18.36 -18.38
C CYS A 69 0.55 -19.11 -19.27
#